data_AF-A0A367M0H4-F1
#
_entry.id   AF-A0A367M0H4-F1
#
_cell.length_a   1.000
_cell.length_b   1.000
_cell.length_c   1.000
_cell.angle_alpha   90.00
_cell.angle_beta   90.00
_cell.angle_gamma   90.00
#
_symmetry.space_group_name_H-M   'P 1'
#
loop_
_entity.id
_entity.type
_entity.pdbx_description
1 polymer ?
#
loop_
_entity_poly.entity_id
_entity_poly.type
_entity_poly.pdbx_seq_one_letter_code
_entity_poly.pdbx_strand_id
1 'polypeptide(L)'
;MPIPVKRARRKALRLSLSVLVGVMPIVLGLLILYWQAERSLQETSEQAAGNAVRQFERMLDNAALAARKVMPVAGRPCPEAELALREQVAIMPFVRSVNLTRDNTIYCTSLFGGFDEPVRIENYVDGRLLLMPGNQVTPDAALLVLRDFDGKRGVLAAIAGRYLSYVLDLVDRRSRQVLLVGP
;
A
#
# COMPACT_ATOMS: atom_id res chain seq x y z
N MET A 1 3.09 75.86 -36.60
CA MET A 1 2.48 75.66 -35.27
C MET A 1 2.71 74.23 -34.82
N PRO A 2 3.60 73.96 -33.84
CA PRO A 2 3.89 72.59 -33.42
C PRO A 2 3.04 72.14 -32.21
N ILE A 3 3.07 70.82 -31.95
CA ILE A 3 2.63 70.07 -30.74
C ILE A 3 1.24 69.36 -30.82
N PRO A 4 1.18 68.14 -31.41
CA PRO A 4 0.25 67.10 -30.94
C PRO A 4 0.98 65.93 -30.23
N VAL A 5 2.29 65.78 -30.45
CA VAL A 5 3.08 64.61 -30.01
C VAL A 5 3.15 64.48 -28.48
N LYS A 6 3.25 65.59 -27.73
CA LYS A 6 3.31 65.58 -26.25
C LYS A 6 2.02 65.09 -25.59
N ARG A 7 0.85 65.34 -26.21
CA ARG A 7 -0.47 65.00 -25.63
C ARG A 7 -0.83 63.53 -25.88
N ALA A 8 -0.49 63.01 -27.07
CA ALA A 8 -0.60 61.59 -27.41
C ALA A 8 0.32 60.73 -26.52
N ARG A 9 1.57 61.17 -26.30
CA ARG A 9 2.52 60.48 -25.40
C ARG A 9 2.02 60.41 -23.95
N ARG A 10 1.39 61.46 -23.42
CA ARG A 10 0.79 61.45 -22.06
C ARG A 10 -0.43 60.52 -21.95
N LYS A 11 -1.27 60.43 -22.99
CA LYS A 11 -2.41 59.48 -23.00
C LYS A 11 -1.92 58.04 -23.08
N ALA A 12 -0.94 57.75 -23.95
CA ALA A 12 -0.30 56.45 -24.04
C ALA A 12 0.34 56.03 -22.71
N LEU A 13 1.03 56.97 -22.02
CA LEU A 13 1.64 56.71 -20.72
C LEU A 13 0.60 56.39 -19.62
N ARG A 14 -0.56 57.05 -19.64
CA ARG A 14 -1.66 56.76 -18.69
C ARG A 14 -2.31 55.42 -18.97
N LEU A 15 -2.52 55.08 -20.24
CA LEU A 15 -3.03 53.78 -20.66
C LEU A 15 -2.08 52.65 -20.29
N SER A 16 -0.77 52.81 -20.53
CA SER A 16 0.23 51.80 -20.15
C SER A 16 0.30 51.61 -18.64
N LEU A 17 0.19 52.69 -17.85
CA LEU A 17 0.16 52.60 -16.39
C LEU A 17 -1.08 51.86 -15.90
N SER A 18 -2.25 52.14 -16.49
CA SER A 18 -3.51 51.48 -16.12
C SER A 18 -3.51 49.99 -16.47
N VAL A 19 -2.95 49.63 -17.63
CA VAL A 19 -2.79 48.22 -18.04
C VAL A 19 -1.79 47.51 -17.14
N LEU A 20 -0.67 48.17 -16.79
CA LEU A 20 0.34 47.60 -15.90
C LEU A 20 -0.26 47.28 -14.52
N VAL A 21 -1.04 48.20 -13.95
CA VAL A 21 -1.73 47.99 -12.67
C VAL A 21 -2.75 46.85 -12.73
N GLY A 22 -3.44 46.66 -13.86
CA GLY A 22 -4.39 45.57 -14.04
C GLY A 22 -3.74 44.20 -14.28
N VAL A 23 -2.63 44.15 -15.03
CA VAL A 23 -1.93 42.90 -15.37
C VAL A 23 -1.07 42.40 -14.21
N MET A 24 -0.49 43.31 -13.41
CA MET A 24 0.37 42.98 -12.28
C MET A 24 -0.25 41.97 -11.29
N PRO A 25 -1.47 42.16 -10.76
CA PRO A 25 -2.07 41.20 -9.83
C PRO A 25 -2.37 39.85 -10.50
N ILE A 26 -2.67 39.83 -11.80
CA ILE A 26 -2.91 38.59 -12.55
C ILE A 26 -1.62 37.77 -12.64
N VAL A 27 -0.50 38.41 -13.00
CA VAL A 27 0.81 37.75 -13.09
C VAL A 27 1.26 37.25 -11.72
N LEU A 28 1.12 38.08 -10.68
CA LEU A 28 1.44 37.67 -9.31
C LEU A 28 0.57 36.49 -8.84
N GLY A 29 -0.73 36.52 -9.13
CA GLY A 29 -1.64 35.42 -8.81
C GLY A 29 -1.24 34.12 -9.50
N LEU A 30 -0.92 34.17 -10.79
CA LEU A 30 -0.45 32.99 -11.55
C LEU A 30 0.86 32.44 -10.99
N LEU A 31 1.82 33.30 -10.64
CA LEU A 31 3.10 32.87 -10.03
C LEU A 31 2.89 32.19 -8.67
N ILE A 32 2.02 32.77 -7.82
CA ILE A 32 1.70 32.19 -6.51
C ILE A 32 1.00 30.85 -6.69
N LEU A 33 0.01 30.75 -7.58
CA LEU A 33 -0.71 29.51 -7.85
C LEU A 33 0.22 28.44 -8.41
N TYR A 34 1.13 28.79 -9.31
CA TYR A 34 2.12 27.86 -9.85
C TYR A 34 3.06 27.35 -8.76
N TRP A 35 3.56 28.24 -7.90
CA TRP A 35 4.45 27.87 -6.80
C TRP A 35 3.74 27.02 -5.72
N GLN A 36 2.48 27.34 -5.42
CA GLN A 36 1.65 26.56 -4.52
C GLN A 36 1.30 25.20 -5.10
N ALA A 37 1.03 25.10 -6.41
CA ALA A 37 0.74 23.84 -7.07
C ALA A 37 1.95 22.89 -6.99
N GLU A 38 3.16 23.41 -7.23
CA GLU A 38 4.39 22.61 -7.15
C GLU A 38 4.64 22.09 -5.73
N ARG A 39 4.52 22.94 -4.71
CA ARG A 39 4.70 22.53 -3.31
C ARG A 39 3.59 21.60 -2.82
N SER A 40 2.34 21.90 -3.14
CA SER A 40 1.20 21.06 -2.77
C SER A 40 1.31 19.68 -3.39
N LEU A 41 1.83 19.55 -4.61
CA LEU A 41 2.02 18.26 -5.26
C LEU A 41 3.11 17.42 -4.56
N GLN A 42 4.21 18.05 -4.16
CA GLN A 42 5.30 17.38 -3.42
C GLN A 42 4.87 16.92 -2.03
N GLU A 43 4.26 17.81 -1.24
CA GLU A 43 3.80 17.48 0.13
C GLU A 43 2.72 16.39 0.12
N THR A 44 1.81 16.43 -0.87
CA THR A 44 0.76 15.41 -1.02
C THR A 44 1.36 14.04 -1.36
N SER A 45 2.40 13.98 -2.20
CA SER A 45 3.06 12.73 -2.58
C SER A 45 3.76 12.05 -1.40
N GLU A 46 4.51 12.80 -0.59
CA GLU A 46 5.20 12.25 0.59
C GLU A 46 4.21 11.75 1.64
N GLN A 47 3.15 12.53 1.90
CA GLN A 47 2.11 12.14 2.84
C GLN A 47 1.33 10.91 2.35
N ALA A 48 1.03 10.82 1.05
CA ALA A 48 0.35 9.69 0.46
C ALA A 48 1.18 8.39 0.58
N ALA A 49 2.47 8.45 0.24
CA ALA A 49 3.37 7.33 0.39
C ALA A 49 3.49 6.88 1.86
N GLY A 50 3.67 7.84 2.78
CA GLY A 50 3.72 7.55 4.22
C GLY A 50 2.42 6.93 4.76
N ASN A 51 1.27 7.36 4.24
CA ASN A 51 -0.03 6.77 4.59
C ASN A 51 -0.13 5.32 4.10
N ALA A 52 0.32 5.02 2.88
CA ALA A 52 0.30 3.65 2.38
C ALA A 52 1.20 2.71 3.18
N VAL A 53 2.43 3.12 3.49
CA VAL A 53 3.34 2.32 4.34
C VAL A 53 2.67 1.98 5.66
N ARG A 54 2.08 2.96 6.35
CA ARG A 54 1.34 2.72 7.60
C ARG A 54 0.18 1.75 7.44
N GLN A 55 -0.52 1.77 6.30
CA GLN A 55 -1.60 0.83 6.04
C GLN A 55 -1.07 -0.59 5.83
N PHE A 56 0.05 -0.75 5.11
CA PHE A 56 0.71 -2.05 4.97
C PHE A 56 1.21 -2.59 6.31
N GLU A 57 1.82 -1.75 7.15
CA GLU A 57 2.26 -2.12 8.50
C GLU A 57 1.09 -2.66 9.33
N ARG A 58 -0.08 -1.99 9.31
CA ARG A 58 -1.28 -2.49 10.01
C ARG A 58 -1.76 -3.83 9.48
N MET A 59 -1.70 -4.06 8.18
CA MET A 59 -2.07 -5.35 7.59
C MET A 59 -1.12 -6.46 8.07
N LEU A 60 0.19 -6.18 8.07
CA LEU A 60 1.21 -7.11 8.57
C LEU A 60 1.08 -7.37 10.07
N ASP A 61 0.77 -6.35 10.87
CA ASP A 61 0.53 -6.49 12.30
C ASP A 61 -0.68 -7.37 12.60
N ASN A 62 -1.78 -7.21 11.85
CA ASN A 62 -2.94 -8.09 11.95
C ASN A 62 -2.61 -9.53 11.56
N ALA A 63 -1.83 -9.74 10.50
CA ALA A 63 -1.36 -11.06 10.10
C ALA A 63 -0.45 -11.70 11.16
N ALA A 64 0.48 -10.93 11.72
CA ALA A 64 1.36 -11.38 12.80
C ALA A 64 0.56 -11.69 14.08
N LEU A 65 -0.45 -10.89 14.40
CA LEU A 65 -1.35 -11.15 15.53
C LEU A 65 -2.14 -12.44 15.32
N ALA A 66 -2.73 -12.63 14.14
CA ALA A 66 -3.43 -13.86 13.78
C ALA A 66 -2.51 -15.08 13.91
N ALA A 67 -1.27 -14.97 13.40
CA ALA A 67 -0.29 -16.04 13.47
C ALA A 67 0.07 -16.41 14.92
N ARG A 68 0.38 -15.41 15.75
CA ARG A 68 0.68 -15.60 17.18
C ARG A 68 -0.48 -16.21 17.96
N LYS A 69 -1.73 -15.87 17.62
CA LYS A 69 -2.93 -16.39 18.30
C LYS A 69 -3.17 -17.87 18.05
N VAL A 70 -2.80 -18.38 16.87
CA VAL A 70 -2.98 -19.80 16.53
C VAL A 70 -1.70 -20.63 16.73
N MET A 71 -0.56 -20.01 16.99
CA MET A 71 0.68 -20.72 17.31
C MET A 71 0.51 -21.80 18.42
N PRO A 72 -0.28 -21.59 19.49
CA PRO A 72 -0.49 -22.61 20.52
C PRO A 72 -1.19 -23.90 20.03
N VAL A 73 -1.94 -23.84 18.93
CA VAL A 73 -2.57 -25.03 18.33
C VAL A 73 -1.69 -25.66 17.24
N ALA A 74 -0.56 -25.04 16.88
CA ALA A 74 0.40 -25.60 15.97
C ALA A 74 0.98 -26.92 16.53
N GLY A 75 1.02 -27.95 15.69
CA GLY A 75 1.44 -29.30 16.06
C GLY A 75 0.29 -30.24 16.45
N ARG A 76 -0.91 -29.73 16.72
CA ARG A 76 -2.11 -30.56 16.89
C ARG A 76 -2.58 -31.16 15.56
N PRO A 77 -3.30 -32.29 15.56
CA PRO A 77 -3.99 -32.79 14.37
C PRO A 77 -4.92 -31.72 13.77
N CYS A 78 -5.03 -31.68 12.44
CA CYS A 78 -5.83 -30.63 11.78
C CYS A 78 -7.30 -30.57 12.26
N PRO A 79 -8.02 -31.69 12.50
CA PRO A 79 -9.40 -31.65 13.00
C PRO A 79 -9.57 -30.91 14.33
N GLU A 80 -8.53 -30.86 15.16
CA GLU A 80 -8.55 -30.16 16.46
C GLU A 80 -8.15 -28.68 16.34
N ALA A 81 -7.45 -28.30 15.27
CA ALA A 81 -6.91 -26.95 15.08
C ALA A 81 -7.72 -26.11 14.08
N GLU A 82 -8.43 -26.74 13.15
CA GLU A 82 -9.13 -26.08 12.05
C GLU A 82 -10.17 -25.06 12.53
N LEU A 83 -10.93 -25.38 13.58
CA LEU A 83 -11.91 -24.45 14.15
C LEU A 83 -11.23 -23.17 14.68
N ALA A 84 -10.14 -23.32 15.43
CA ALA A 84 -9.38 -22.18 15.95
C ALA A 84 -8.80 -21.32 14.81
N LEU A 85 -8.32 -21.95 13.72
CA LEU A 85 -7.86 -21.22 12.53
C LEU A 85 -8.99 -20.41 11.89
N ARG A 86 -10.17 -21.02 11.72
CA ARG A 86 -11.34 -20.36 11.12
C ARG A 86 -11.86 -19.21 11.97
N GLU A 87 -11.95 -19.39 13.29
CA GLU A 87 -12.33 -18.33 14.22
C GLU A 87 -11.37 -17.15 14.13
N GLN A 88 -10.05 -17.39 14.13
CA GLN A 88 -9.08 -16.30 14.02
C GLN A 88 -9.15 -15.60 12.67
N VAL A 89 -9.29 -16.31 11.56
CA VAL A 89 -9.44 -15.69 10.23
C VAL A 89 -10.73 -14.86 10.14
N ALA A 90 -11.82 -15.30 10.77
CA ALA A 90 -13.08 -14.58 10.74
C ALA A 90 -13.05 -13.22 11.45
N ILE A 91 -12.20 -13.06 12.49
CA ILE A 91 -12.11 -11.84 13.29
C ILE A 91 -10.93 -10.94 12.91
N MET A 92 -9.96 -11.43 12.14
CA MET A 92 -8.73 -10.70 11.80
C MET A 92 -8.87 -9.98 10.45
N PRO A 93 -8.85 -8.63 10.43
CA PRO A 93 -8.96 -7.88 9.18
C PRO A 93 -7.82 -8.20 8.20
N PHE A 94 -8.13 -8.18 6.90
CA PHE A 94 -7.19 -8.37 5.78
C PHE A 94 -6.56 -9.77 5.65
N VAL A 95 -6.61 -10.58 6.71
CA VAL A 95 -6.16 -11.96 6.71
C VAL A 95 -7.19 -12.82 5.98
N ARG A 96 -6.76 -13.45 4.90
CA ARG A 96 -7.59 -14.32 4.07
C ARG A 96 -7.56 -15.78 4.54
N SER A 97 -6.41 -16.22 5.02
CA SER A 97 -6.23 -17.57 5.52
C SER A 97 -5.08 -17.63 6.51
N VAL A 98 -5.15 -18.63 7.38
CA VAL A 98 -4.05 -19.00 8.26
C VAL A 98 -3.82 -20.50 8.12
N ASN A 99 -2.56 -20.89 7.95
CA ASN A 99 -2.16 -22.27 7.72
C ASN A 99 -1.10 -22.68 8.74
N LEU A 100 -1.16 -23.93 9.19
CA LEU A 100 -0.18 -24.52 10.09
C LEU A 100 0.79 -25.37 9.29
N THR A 101 2.06 -25.28 9.66
CA THR A 101 3.15 -26.01 9.04
C THR A 101 3.88 -26.85 10.05
N ARG A 102 4.38 -28.00 9.58
CA ARG A 102 5.26 -28.90 10.31
C ARG A 102 6.38 -29.29 9.35
N ASP A 103 7.63 -29.13 9.76
CA ASP A 103 8.80 -29.48 8.94
C ASP A 103 8.70 -28.87 7.51
N ASN A 104 8.36 -27.58 7.46
CA ASN A 104 8.14 -26.81 6.22
C ASN A 104 7.07 -27.39 5.28
N THR A 105 6.11 -28.17 5.79
CA THR A 105 4.96 -28.65 5.00
C THR A 105 3.67 -28.14 5.63
N ILE A 106 2.79 -27.55 4.82
CA ILE A 106 1.46 -27.12 5.26
C ILE A 106 0.63 -28.38 5.49
N TYR A 107 0.19 -28.60 6.73
CA TYR A 107 -0.61 -29.77 7.08
C TYR A 107 -2.07 -29.44 7.40
N CYS A 108 -2.36 -28.16 7.67
CA CYS A 108 -3.71 -27.70 8.04
C CYS A 108 -3.94 -26.27 7.57
N THR A 109 -5.11 -25.98 7.03
CA THR A 109 -5.50 -24.68 6.50
C THR A 109 -6.86 -24.26 7.04
N SER A 110 -7.05 -22.96 7.27
CA SER A 110 -8.37 -22.43 7.64
C SER A 110 -9.41 -22.61 6.53
N LEU A 111 -8.98 -22.72 5.28
CA LEU A 111 -9.86 -22.81 4.10
C LEU A 111 -10.38 -24.24 3.89
N PHE A 112 -9.49 -25.23 3.82
CA PHE A 112 -9.84 -26.61 3.41
C PHE A 112 -9.62 -27.66 4.49
N GLY A 113 -9.15 -27.27 5.67
CA GLY A 113 -8.73 -28.23 6.69
C GLY A 113 -7.43 -28.91 6.29
N GLY A 114 -7.39 -30.24 6.31
CA GLY A 114 -6.21 -31.03 5.99
C GLY A 114 -5.65 -30.68 4.60
N PHE A 115 -4.35 -30.45 4.54
CA PHE A 115 -3.66 -30.06 3.32
C PHE A 115 -2.24 -30.64 3.32
N ASP A 116 -1.60 -30.69 2.16
CA ASP A 116 -0.24 -31.23 2.05
C ASP A 116 0.50 -30.51 0.92
N GLU A 117 1.17 -29.40 1.27
CA GLU A 117 1.95 -28.63 0.32
C GLU A 117 3.27 -28.15 0.95
N PRO A 118 4.43 -28.35 0.29
CA PRO A 118 5.71 -27.91 0.81
C PRO A 118 5.86 -26.38 0.73
N VAL A 119 6.42 -25.80 1.79
CA VAL A 119 6.77 -24.39 1.90
C VAL A 119 8.22 -24.21 1.45
N ARG A 120 8.40 -23.47 0.35
CA ARG A 120 9.73 -23.10 -0.17
C ARG A 120 10.26 -21.89 0.59
N ILE A 121 11.07 -22.13 1.62
CA ILE A 121 11.60 -21.09 2.50
C ILE A 121 12.51 -20.11 1.75
N GLU A 122 13.14 -20.58 0.67
CA GLU A 122 14.06 -19.83 -0.17
C GLU A 122 13.39 -18.63 -0.86
N ASN A 123 12.07 -18.69 -1.04
CA ASN A 123 11.30 -17.60 -1.63
C ASN A 123 10.94 -16.50 -0.62
N TYR A 124 11.13 -16.76 0.68
CA TYR A 124 10.81 -15.79 1.73
C TYR A 124 11.98 -14.84 1.97
N VAL A 125 11.69 -13.55 1.95
CA VAL A 125 12.59 -12.51 2.43
C VAL A 125 12.76 -12.66 3.92
N ASP A 126 14.02 -12.80 4.35
CA ASP A 126 14.42 -13.09 5.73
C ASP A 126 13.70 -14.30 6.35
N GLY A 127 13.21 -15.24 5.53
CA GLY A 127 12.43 -16.38 5.99
C GLY A 127 11.06 -16.04 6.58
N ARG A 128 10.57 -14.79 6.38
CA ARG A 128 9.37 -14.24 7.02
C ARG A 128 8.30 -13.75 6.06
N LEU A 129 8.66 -13.06 4.99
CA LEU A 129 7.68 -12.45 4.07
C LEU A 129 7.84 -13.00 2.67
N LEU A 130 6.71 -13.36 2.05
CA LEU A 130 6.67 -13.84 0.67
C LEU A 130 5.52 -13.16 -0.06
N LEU A 131 5.84 -12.43 -1.12
CA LEU A 131 4.85 -11.91 -2.06
C LEU A 131 4.72 -12.87 -3.25
N MET A 132 3.51 -13.34 -3.53
CA MET A 132 3.22 -14.30 -4.59
C MET A 132 2.18 -13.72 -5.55
N PRO A 133 2.28 -13.96 -6.86
CA PRO A 133 1.23 -13.57 -7.82
C PRO A 133 -0.04 -14.42 -7.71
N GLY A 134 0.05 -15.61 -7.10
CA GLY A 134 -1.05 -16.55 -6.90
C GLY A 134 -0.59 -17.85 -6.25
N ASN A 135 -1.51 -18.79 -6.06
CA ASN A 135 -1.24 -20.15 -5.58
C ASN A 135 -2.26 -21.15 -6.15
N GLN A 136 -2.22 -22.40 -5.72
CA GLN A 136 -3.14 -23.45 -6.20
C GLN A 136 -4.63 -23.16 -5.90
N VAL A 137 -4.90 -22.34 -4.89
CA VAL A 137 -6.26 -21.99 -4.45
C VAL A 137 -6.79 -20.77 -5.19
N THR A 138 -5.92 -19.80 -5.42
CA THR A 138 -6.20 -18.55 -6.13
C THR A 138 -5.07 -18.26 -7.12
N PRO A 139 -5.12 -18.86 -8.32
CA PRO A 139 -4.07 -18.68 -9.31
C PRO A 139 -4.01 -17.23 -9.83
N ASP A 140 -5.15 -16.55 -9.87
CA ASP A 140 -5.28 -15.20 -10.45
C ASP A 140 -5.30 -14.06 -9.41
N ALA A 141 -4.90 -14.33 -8.16
CA ALA A 141 -4.90 -13.31 -7.11
C ALA A 141 -3.62 -13.34 -6.28
N ALA A 142 -2.93 -12.20 -6.26
CA ALA A 142 -1.71 -12.01 -5.48
C ALA A 142 -1.97 -12.15 -3.98
N LEU A 143 -0.93 -12.56 -3.24
CA LEU A 143 -0.97 -12.86 -1.81
C LEU A 143 0.33 -12.40 -1.16
N LEU A 144 0.24 -11.78 0.01
CA LEU A 144 1.40 -11.55 0.88
C LEU A 144 1.32 -12.50 2.06
N VAL A 145 2.31 -13.37 2.21
CA VAL A 145 2.34 -14.41 3.23
C VAL A 145 3.36 -14.04 4.29
N LEU A 146 2.90 -13.90 5.53
CA LEU A 146 3.72 -13.75 6.71
C LEU A 146 3.92 -15.13 7.37
N ARG A 147 5.18 -15.48 7.62
CA ARG A 147 5.60 -16.71 8.27
C ARG A 147 6.10 -16.41 9.68
N ASP A 148 5.46 -17.04 10.66
CA ASP A 148 5.92 -17.12 12.04
C ASP A 148 6.35 -18.56 12.34
N PHE A 149 7.52 -18.77 12.95
CA PHE A 149 8.13 -20.09 13.07
C PHE A 149 8.90 -20.24 14.38
N ASP A 150 8.67 -21.35 15.08
CA ASP A 150 9.28 -21.64 16.39
C ASP A 150 10.43 -22.65 16.35
N GLY A 151 10.83 -23.11 15.16
CA GLY A 151 11.89 -24.10 14.96
C GLY A 151 11.41 -25.42 14.36
N LYS A 152 10.20 -25.87 14.68
CA LYS A 152 9.60 -27.08 14.07
C LYS A 152 8.19 -26.85 13.53
N ARG A 153 7.49 -25.91 14.14
CA ARG A 153 6.11 -25.56 13.81
C ARG A 153 6.11 -24.14 13.28
N GLY A 154 5.29 -23.91 12.28
CA GLY A 154 5.10 -22.57 11.74
C GLY A 154 3.66 -22.27 11.47
N VAL A 155 3.38 -20.98 11.41
CA VAL A 155 2.09 -20.43 11.04
C VAL A 155 2.31 -19.51 9.86
N LEU A 156 1.51 -19.70 8.82
CA LEU A 156 1.49 -18.84 7.65
C LEU A 156 0.19 -18.04 7.67
N ALA A 157 0.27 -16.72 7.78
CA ALA A 157 -0.88 -15.83 7.65
C ALA A 157 -0.84 -15.16 6.27
N ALA A 158 -1.85 -15.38 5.45
CA ALA A 158 -1.93 -14.83 4.10
C ALA A 158 -2.85 -13.59 4.07
N ILE A 159 -2.33 -12.48 3.56
CA ILE A 159 -3.06 -11.25 3.28
C ILE A 159 -3.48 -11.26 1.81
N ALA A 160 -4.74 -10.93 1.53
CA ALA A 160 -5.21 -10.88 0.14
C ALA A 160 -4.62 -9.68 -0.62
N GLY A 161 -4.05 -9.94 -1.81
CA GLY A 161 -3.45 -8.93 -2.66
C GLY A 161 -4.39 -7.83 -3.11
N ARG A 162 -5.70 -8.06 -3.15
CA ARG A 162 -6.70 -7.01 -3.42
C ARG A 162 -6.62 -5.85 -2.44
N TYR A 163 -6.33 -6.11 -1.17
CA TYR A 163 -6.13 -5.04 -0.19
C TYR A 163 -4.83 -4.27 -0.44
N LEU A 164 -3.79 -4.99 -0.89
CA LEU A 164 -2.52 -4.37 -1.26
C LEU A 164 -2.72 -3.43 -2.45
N SER A 165 -3.36 -3.91 -3.52
CA SER A 165 -3.68 -3.11 -4.70
C SER A 165 -4.55 -1.91 -4.37
N TYR A 166 -5.55 -2.07 -3.49
CA TYR A 166 -6.40 -0.95 -3.07
C TYR A 166 -5.61 0.15 -2.35
N VAL A 167 -4.66 -0.21 -1.47
CA VAL A 167 -3.79 0.77 -0.81
C VAL A 167 -2.89 1.48 -1.82
N LEU A 168 -2.35 0.76 -2.82
CA LEU A 168 -1.55 1.38 -3.88
C LEU A 168 -2.39 2.36 -4.71
N ASP A 169 -3.61 1.99 -5.11
CA ASP A 169 -4.51 2.86 -5.87
C ASP A 169 -4.91 4.14 -5.13
N LEU A 170 -4.81 4.16 -3.79
CA LEU A 170 -5.07 5.34 -2.96
C LEU A 170 -3.91 6.33 -2.93
N VAL A 171 -2.67 5.89 -3.18
CA VAL A 171 -1.49 6.78 -3.17
C VAL A 171 -1.47 7.68 -4.40
N ASP A 172 -1.69 7.10 -5.58
CA ASP A 172 -1.75 7.79 -6.85
C ASP A 172 -2.32 6.89 -7.94
N ARG A 173 -3.47 7.29 -8.51
CA ARG A 173 -4.12 6.55 -9.60
C ARG A 173 -3.44 6.73 -10.95
N ARG A 174 -2.53 7.69 -11.10
CA ARG A 174 -1.88 8.01 -12.38
C ARG A 174 -0.53 7.32 -12.57
N SER A 175 0.10 6.83 -11.51
CA SER A 175 1.37 6.11 -11.57
C SER A 175 1.20 4.60 -11.47
N ARG A 176 2.03 3.85 -12.21
CA ARG A 176 2.17 2.40 -12.03
C ARG A 176 2.96 2.16 -10.75
N GLN A 177 2.26 1.81 -9.68
CA GLN A 177 2.90 1.46 -8.42
C GLN A 177 3.18 -0.04 -8.35
N VAL A 178 4.32 -0.39 -7.77
CA VAL A 178 4.76 -1.77 -7.58
C VAL A 178 5.09 -1.94 -6.10
N LEU A 179 4.52 -2.97 -5.48
CA LEU A 179 4.96 -3.41 -4.17
C LEU A 179 6.11 -4.40 -4.34
N LEU A 180 7.26 -4.04 -3.81
CA LEU A 180 8.43 -4.91 -3.72
C LEU A 180 8.60 -5.37 -2.27
N VAL A 181 8.87 -6.65 -2.08
CA VAL A 181 9.15 -7.25 -0.78
C VAL A 181 10.53 -7.85 -0.89
N GLY A 182 11.50 -7.30 -0.13
CA GLY A 182 12.91 -7.66 -0.24
C GLY A 182 13.69 -6.79 -1.25
N PRO A 183 14.99 -7.08 -1.42
CA PRO A 183 15.85 -6.42 -2.41
C PRO A 183 15.46 -6.74 -3.86
#